data_AF-A0A523U6D4-F1
#
_entry.id   AF-A0A523U6D4-F1
#
_cell.length_a   1.000
_cell.length_b   1.000
_cell.length_c   1.000
_cell.angle_alpha   90.00
_cell.angle_beta   90.00
_cell.angle_gamma   90.00
#
_symmetry.space_group_name_H-M   'P 1'
#
loop_
_entity.id
_entity.type
_entity.pdbx_description
1 polymer ?
#
loop_
_entity_poly.entity_id
_entity_poly.type
_entity_poly.pdbx_seq_one_letter_code
_entity_poly.pdbx_strand_id
1 'polypeptide(L)'
;MKASRAIVLFVLIMLLASLALVSVLPAGAQGVNLLQNPSFEDGVDPWQARGGTLITINNPNSGNLAAIFFVNEAEGYIHQTVPVSPEASYLFFGFAIKDNPNIDNIFLRISWYESEDGFGSEISDNDSINALTDDHPQYRPLTTGQVTPPPNAH
;
A
#
# COMPACT_ATOMS: atom_id res chain seq x y z
N MET A 1 -34.88 -44.58 -12.32
CA MET A 1 -34.46 -43.22 -11.91
C MET A 1 -33.27 -43.30 -10.97
N LYS A 2 -32.03 -43.31 -11.48
CA LYS A 2 -30.78 -43.32 -10.69
C LYS A 2 -29.82 -42.17 -11.06
N ALA A 3 -30.20 -41.33 -12.03
CA ALA A 3 -29.37 -40.22 -12.53
C ALA A 3 -29.41 -38.96 -11.66
N SER A 4 -30.34 -38.85 -10.71
CA SER A 4 -30.52 -37.61 -9.92
C SER A 4 -29.53 -37.45 -8.76
N ARG A 5 -28.96 -38.55 -8.22
CA ARG A 5 -28.03 -38.47 -7.08
C ARG A 5 -26.61 -38.05 -7.46
N ALA A 6 -26.17 -38.36 -8.68
CA ALA A 6 -24.82 -38.00 -9.16
C ALA A 6 -24.70 -36.52 -9.54
N ILE A 7 -25.76 -35.93 -10.10
CA ILE A 7 -25.77 -34.51 -10.53
C ILE A 7 -25.82 -33.57 -9.32
N VAL A 8 -26.59 -33.91 -8.28
CA VAL A 8 -26.65 -33.11 -7.04
C VAL A 8 -25.29 -33.10 -6.30
N LEU A 9 -24.55 -34.22 -6.34
CA LEU A 9 -23.23 -34.30 -5.72
C LEU A 9 -22.16 -33.50 -6.47
N PHE A 10 -22.23 -33.44 -7.81
CA PHE A 10 -21.30 -32.65 -8.63
C PHE A 10 -21.53 -31.13 -8.50
N VAL A 11 -22.78 -30.69 -8.38
CA VAL A 11 -23.10 -29.27 -8.13
C VAL A 11 -22.71 -28.85 -6.71
N LEU A 12 -22.83 -29.74 -5.71
CA LEU A 12 -22.41 -29.45 -4.34
C LEU A 12 -20.88 -29.31 -4.22
N ILE A 13 -20.09 -30.10 -4.96
CA ILE A 13 -18.62 -30.00 -4.97
C ILE A 13 -18.16 -28.72 -5.71
N MET A 14 -18.86 -28.31 -6.78
CA MET A 14 -18.61 -27.03 -7.45
C MET A 14 -19.02 -25.82 -6.59
N LEU A 15 -20.09 -25.94 -5.77
CA LEU A 15 -20.53 -24.88 -4.87
C LEU A 15 -19.65 -24.75 -3.61
N LEU A 16 -18.90 -25.79 -3.23
CA LEU A 16 -17.89 -25.73 -2.16
C LEU A 16 -16.54 -25.16 -2.64
N ALA A 17 -16.33 -25.00 -3.94
CA ALA A 17 -15.10 -24.42 -4.49
C ALA A 17 -15.11 -22.87 -4.59
N SER A 18 -16.25 -22.23 -4.30
CA SER A 18 -16.36 -20.75 -4.23
C SER A 18 -16.17 -20.21 -2.81
N LEU A 19 -15.65 -21.03 -1.89
CA LEU A 19 -15.43 -20.65 -0.50
C LEU A 19 -14.15 -19.80 -0.39
N ALA A 20 -14.35 -18.50 -0.61
CA ALA A 20 -13.56 -17.39 -0.13
C ALA A 20 -12.04 -17.47 -0.38
N LEU A 21 -11.57 -16.77 -1.41
CA LEU A 21 -10.31 -16.04 -1.29
C LEU A 21 -10.54 -14.92 -0.25
N VAL A 22 -10.61 -15.30 1.03
CA VAL A 22 -10.15 -14.39 2.08
C VAL A 22 -8.67 -14.34 1.82
N SER A 23 -8.19 -13.22 1.27
CA SER A 23 -6.78 -12.88 1.40
C SER A 23 -6.50 -12.89 2.89
N VAL A 24 -5.92 -13.99 3.38
CA VAL A 24 -5.31 -14.02 4.69
C VAL A 24 -4.14 -13.07 4.55
N LEU A 25 -4.39 -11.78 4.81
CA LEU A 25 -3.30 -10.90 5.21
C LEU A 25 -2.60 -11.65 6.35
N PRO A 26 -1.27 -11.86 6.28
CA PRO A 26 -0.57 -12.55 7.34
C PRO A 26 -0.95 -11.89 8.67
N ALA A 27 -1.68 -12.65 9.49
CA ALA A 27 -2.10 -12.21 10.80
C ALA A 27 -0.83 -12.00 11.62
N GLY A 28 -0.47 -10.73 11.84
CA GLY A 28 0.55 -10.32 12.80
C GLY A 28 1.97 -10.77 12.47
N ALA A 29 2.57 -10.21 11.42
CA ALA A 29 3.95 -9.79 11.62
C ALA A 29 3.88 -8.61 12.61
N GLN A 30 4.20 -8.82 13.87
CA GLN A 30 4.39 -7.74 14.84
C GLN A 30 5.68 -6.99 14.50
N GLY A 31 5.69 -6.33 13.35
CA GLY A 31 6.73 -5.38 12.97
C GLY A 31 6.50 -4.07 13.70
N VAL A 32 7.58 -3.41 14.10
CA VAL A 32 7.52 -2.02 14.52
C VAL A 32 7.17 -1.17 13.29
N ASN A 33 6.14 -0.32 13.39
CA ASN A 33 5.89 0.66 12.34
C ASN A 33 7.01 1.71 12.39
N LEU A 34 7.77 1.82 11.32
CA LEU A 34 8.89 2.77 11.23
C LEU A 34 8.43 4.19 10.86
N LEU A 35 7.24 4.32 10.28
CA LEU A 35 6.70 5.61 9.88
C LEU A 35 6.19 6.37 11.11
N GLN A 36 6.49 7.66 11.14
CA GLN A 36 5.93 8.58 12.14
C GLN A 36 4.65 9.18 11.61
N ASN A 37 3.64 9.37 12.47
CA ASN A 37 2.32 9.88 12.08
C ASN A 37 1.76 9.20 10.80
N PRO A 38 1.67 7.86 10.74
CA PRO A 38 1.21 7.15 9.54
C PRO A 38 -0.29 7.35 9.26
N SER A 39 -1.06 7.84 10.23
CA SER A 39 -2.50 8.10 10.11
C SER A 39 -2.84 9.55 9.78
N PHE A 40 -1.87 10.48 9.80
CA PHE A 40 -2.07 11.92 9.62
C PHE A 40 -2.92 12.61 10.71
N GLU A 41 -3.06 11.98 11.88
CA GLU A 41 -3.83 12.55 13.01
C GLU A 41 -3.10 13.73 13.67
N ASP A 42 -1.77 13.80 13.51
CA ASP A 42 -0.95 14.89 14.02
C ASP A 42 -0.57 15.90 12.91
N GLY A 43 -1.35 15.98 11.84
CA GLY A 43 -1.05 16.81 10.67
C GLY A 43 -0.35 16.05 9.55
N VAL A 44 0.37 16.75 8.68
CA VAL A 44 1.13 16.14 7.58
C VAL A 44 2.60 15.91 7.93
N ASP A 45 3.14 16.56 8.96
CA ASP A 45 4.51 16.32 9.41
C ASP A 45 4.64 14.90 10.01
N PRO A 46 5.76 14.18 9.81
CA PRO A 46 6.98 14.61 9.10
C PRO A 46 7.02 14.22 7.61
N TRP A 47 5.88 13.93 6.99
CA TRP A 47 5.85 13.53 5.57
C TRP A 47 6.38 14.64 4.66
N GLN A 48 7.29 14.28 3.78
CA GLN A 48 7.84 15.16 2.76
C GLN A 48 7.05 15.01 1.46
N ALA A 49 6.82 16.12 0.76
CA ALA A 49 6.13 16.14 -0.53
C ALA A 49 7.07 16.61 -1.66
N ARG A 50 6.93 15.98 -2.83
CA ARG A 50 7.62 16.34 -4.08
C ARG A 50 6.62 16.31 -5.24
N GLY A 51 6.70 17.28 -6.15
CA GLY A 51 5.78 17.39 -7.29
C GLY A 51 4.36 17.82 -6.91
N GLY A 52 4.13 18.32 -5.69
CA GLY A 52 2.79 18.66 -5.22
C GLY A 52 2.72 19.27 -3.82
N THR A 53 1.49 19.37 -3.30
CA THR A 53 1.20 19.90 -1.96
C THR A 53 0.36 18.89 -1.16
N LEU A 54 0.82 18.58 0.04
CA LEU A 54 0.15 17.68 0.98
C LEU A 54 -0.55 18.49 2.08
N ILE A 55 -1.85 18.24 2.32
CA ILE A 55 -2.60 18.87 3.42
C ILE A 55 -3.49 17.84 4.12
N THR A 56 -3.92 18.13 5.36
CA THR A 56 -4.89 17.31 6.08
C THR A 56 -6.34 17.65 5.75
N ILE A 57 -7.22 16.65 5.80
CA ILE A 57 -8.67 16.74 5.57
C ILE A 57 -9.47 15.89 6.56
N ASN A 58 -10.75 16.22 6.72
CA ASN A 58 -11.70 15.48 7.57
C ASN A 58 -12.49 14.44 6.77
N ASN A 59 -11.79 13.55 6.08
CA ASN A 59 -12.38 12.41 5.37
C ASN A 59 -11.51 11.16 5.57
N PRO A 60 -11.40 10.64 6.80
CA PRO A 60 -10.44 9.60 7.13
C PRO A 60 -10.90 8.19 6.70
N ASN A 61 -9.94 7.31 6.44
CA ASN A 61 -10.20 5.85 6.44
C ASN A 61 -10.46 5.33 7.85
N SER A 62 -9.78 5.92 8.84
CA SER A 62 -9.88 5.62 10.27
C SER A 62 -9.41 6.85 11.06
N GLY A 63 -9.96 7.11 12.25
CA GLY A 63 -9.62 8.29 13.03
C GLY A 63 -10.45 9.51 12.63
N ASN A 64 -9.86 10.70 12.65
CA ASN A 64 -10.51 11.97 12.34
C ASN A 64 -9.93 12.64 11.10
N LEU A 65 -8.65 12.41 10.80
CA LEU A 65 -7.90 13.07 9.75
C LEU A 65 -7.35 12.07 8.74
N ALA A 66 -7.19 12.54 7.51
CA ALA A 66 -6.36 11.92 6.50
C ALA A 66 -5.61 13.02 5.74
N ALA A 67 -4.70 12.62 4.86
CA ALA A 67 -4.06 13.56 3.96
C ALA A 67 -4.67 13.50 2.55
N ILE A 68 -4.66 14.65 1.87
CA ILE A 68 -4.89 14.76 0.43
C ILE A 68 -3.64 15.38 -0.20
N PHE A 69 -3.25 14.82 -1.34
CA PHE A 69 -2.08 15.25 -2.08
C PHE A 69 -2.48 15.81 -3.44
N PHE A 70 -2.16 17.08 -3.67
CA PHE A 70 -2.40 17.77 -4.94
C PHE A 70 -1.13 17.72 -5.77
N VAL A 71 -1.13 16.91 -6.83
CA VAL A 71 -0.02 16.82 -7.80
C VAL A 71 -0.10 18.03 -8.74
N ASN A 72 1.01 18.76 -8.87
CA ASN A 72 1.11 19.98 -9.70
C ASN A 72 2.11 19.81 -10.86
N GLU A 73 2.78 18.67 -10.94
CA GLU A 73 3.76 18.32 -11.98
C GLU A 73 3.28 17.07 -12.74
N ALA A 74 4.13 16.50 -13.61
CA ALA A 74 3.81 15.26 -14.33
C ALA A 74 3.67 14.06 -13.38
N GLU A 75 4.40 14.09 -12.26
CA GLU A 75 4.35 13.10 -11.19
C GLU A 75 4.49 13.79 -9.83
N GLY A 76 4.09 13.11 -8.77
CA GLY A 76 4.32 13.58 -7.41
C GLY A 76 4.21 12.44 -6.42
N TYR A 77 4.88 12.60 -5.28
CA TYR A 77 4.87 11.60 -4.21
C TYR A 77 5.03 12.26 -2.84
N ILE A 78 4.62 11.51 -1.83
CA ILE A 78 4.90 11.80 -0.42
C ILE A 78 5.72 10.67 0.17
N HIS A 79 6.67 11.00 1.03
CA HIS A 79 7.61 10.02 1.57
C HIS A 79 8.09 10.38 2.96
N GLN A 80 8.60 9.36 3.66
CA GLN A 80 9.51 9.52 4.78
C GLN A 80 10.72 8.64 4.50
N THR A 81 11.91 9.15 4.81
CA THR A 81 13.11 8.32 4.90
C THR A 81 13.17 7.72 6.30
N VAL A 82 13.37 6.41 6.38
CA VAL A 82 13.52 5.70 7.64
C VAL A 82 14.74 4.79 7.55
N PRO A 83 15.52 4.66 8.64
CA PRO A 83 16.66 3.75 8.64
C PRO A 83 16.18 2.31 8.58
N VAL A 84 16.89 1.49 7.80
CA VAL A 84 16.59 0.06 7.64
C VAL A 84 17.80 -0.80 8.03
N SER A 85 17.54 -2.08 8.21
CA SER A 85 18.53 -3.10 8.53
C SER A 85 18.58 -4.09 7.36
N PRO A 86 19.77 -4.39 6.80
CA PRO A 86 19.89 -5.22 5.60
C PRO A 86 19.40 -6.66 5.81
N GLU A 87 19.35 -7.14 7.05
CA GLU A 87 18.92 -8.49 7.42
C GLU A 87 17.42 -8.61 7.76
N ALA A 88 16.68 -7.50 7.72
CA ALA A 88 15.26 -7.47 8.03
C ALA A 88 14.39 -7.54 6.77
N SER A 89 13.15 -8.00 6.92
CA SER A 89 12.13 -7.88 5.87
C SER A 89 11.15 -6.77 6.22
N TYR A 90 10.73 -6.04 5.20
CA TYR A 90 9.87 -4.88 5.30
C TYR A 90 8.59 -5.08 4.52
N LEU A 91 7.53 -4.40 4.95
CA LEU A 91 6.26 -4.35 4.25
C LEU A 91 5.73 -2.92 4.36
N PHE A 92 5.40 -2.30 3.23
CA PHE A 92 4.68 -1.04 3.21
C PHE A 92 3.22 -1.33 2.86
N PHE A 93 2.32 -0.80 3.68
CA PHE A 93 0.88 -0.98 3.58
C PHE A 93 0.17 0.33 3.93
N GLY A 94 -0.89 0.63 3.20
CA GLY A 94 -1.71 1.81 3.42
C GLY A 94 -3.00 1.76 2.62
N PHE A 95 -3.82 2.79 2.79
CA PHE A 95 -5.05 2.97 2.04
C PHE A 95 -5.01 4.27 1.27
N ALA A 96 -5.47 4.24 0.02
CA ALA A 96 -5.58 5.43 -0.81
C ALA A 96 -6.93 5.49 -1.53
N ILE A 97 -7.34 6.71 -1.88
CA ILE A 97 -8.44 6.97 -2.81
C ILE A 97 -7.82 7.50 -4.09
N LYS A 98 -8.12 6.83 -5.21
CA LYS A 98 -7.93 7.37 -6.55
C LYS A 98 -9.33 7.66 -7.09
N ASP A 99 -9.74 8.92 -7.12
CA ASP A 99 -11.06 9.36 -7.60
C ASP A 99 -10.91 10.65 -8.41
N ASN A 100 -9.93 10.64 -9.32
CA ASN A 100 -9.62 11.78 -10.17
C ASN A 100 -9.13 11.26 -11.53
N PRO A 101 -9.90 11.49 -12.61
CA PRO A 101 -9.59 10.95 -13.93
C PRO A 101 -8.30 11.52 -14.54
N ASN A 102 -7.75 12.60 -13.98
CA ASN A 102 -6.48 13.19 -14.44
C ASN A 102 -5.24 12.57 -13.79
N ILE A 103 -5.42 11.67 -12.82
CA ILE A 103 -4.32 10.91 -12.21
C ILE A 103 -4.32 9.55 -12.84
N ASP A 104 -3.22 9.09 -13.45
CA ASP A 104 -3.18 7.80 -14.14
C ASP A 104 -3.24 6.61 -13.18
N ASN A 105 -2.47 6.67 -12.08
CA ASN A 105 -2.45 5.61 -11.07
C ASN A 105 -1.95 6.11 -9.71
N ILE A 106 -2.22 5.32 -8.67
CA ILE A 106 -1.67 5.51 -7.32
C ILE A 106 -1.12 4.16 -6.83
N PHE A 107 0.12 4.15 -6.33
CA PHE A 107 0.79 2.98 -5.78
C PHE A 107 1.64 3.37 -4.56
N LEU A 108 2.11 2.38 -3.81
CA LEU A 108 3.14 2.57 -2.78
C LEU A 108 4.47 2.09 -3.33
N ARG A 109 5.57 2.73 -2.92
CA ARG A 109 6.93 2.31 -3.27
C ARG A 109 7.80 2.31 -2.02
N ILE A 110 8.64 1.28 -1.90
CA ILE A 110 9.84 1.33 -1.05
C ILE A 110 11.03 1.55 -1.99
N SER A 111 11.74 2.65 -1.82
CA SER A 111 13.00 2.94 -2.54
C SER A 111 14.16 2.72 -1.59
N TRP A 112 15.17 1.98 -2.04
CA TRP A 112 16.35 1.60 -1.26
C TRP A 112 17.54 2.48 -1.63
N TYR A 113 18.26 2.97 -0.62
CA TYR A 113 19.42 3.85 -0.80
C TYR A 113 20.63 3.31 -0.05
N GLU A 114 21.84 3.64 -0.53
CA GLU A 114 23.09 3.33 0.18
C GLU A 114 23.32 4.26 1.39
N SER A 115 22.53 5.33 1.51
CA SER A 115 22.66 6.35 2.53
C SER A 115 21.49 6.32 3.50
N GLU A 116 21.80 6.41 4.80
CA GLU A 116 20.80 6.39 5.88
C GLU A 116 19.84 7.61 5.82
N ASP A 117 20.27 8.70 5.21
CA ASP A 117 19.47 9.91 5.01
C ASP A 117 18.66 9.88 3.70
N GLY A 118 18.77 8.82 2.90
CA GLY A 118 18.06 8.65 1.64
C GLY A 118 18.51 9.63 0.55
N PHE A 119 19.67 10.27 0.70
CA PHE A 119 20.24 11.15 -0.32
C PHE A 119 21.13 10.39 -1.30
N GLY A 120 21.08 10.78 -2.57
CA GLY A 120 21.93 10.22 -3.62
C GLY A 120 21.16 9.29 -4.55
N SER A 121 21.85 8.28 -5.07
CA SER A 121 21.27 7.34 -6.03
C SER A 121 20.49 6.24 -5.32
N GLU A 122 19.27 6.01 -5.80
CA GLU A 122 18.49 4.83 -5.46
C GLU A 122 19.21 3.58 -6.00
N ILE A 123 19.30 2.53 -5.18
CA ILE A 123 19.87 1.22 -5.56
C ILE A 123 18.81 0.43 -6.34
N SER A 124 17.59 0.38 -5.81
CA SER A 124 16.43 -0.30 -6.38
C SER A 124 15.15 0.12 -5.67
N ASP A 125 14.01 -0.27 -6.21
CA ASP A 125 12.70 -0.06 -5.61
C ASP A 125 11.81 -1.30 -5.62
N ASN A 126 10.75 -1.25 -4.81
CA ASN A 126 9.65 -2.20 -4.80
C ASN A 126 8.31 -1.47 -4.74
N ASP A 127 7.55 -1.55 -5.84
CA ASP A 127 6.18 -1.05 -5.92
C ASP A 127 5.16 -1.97 -5.23
N SER A 128 3.98 -1.43 -4.96
CA SER A 128 2.85 -2.23 -4.49
C SER A 128 2.44 -3.26 -5.53
N ILE A 129 2.04 -4.45 -5.06
CA ILE A 129 1.64 -5.61 -5.88
C ILE A 129 0.62 -5.21 -6.96
N ASN A 130 -0.27 -4.28 -6.62
CA ASN A 130 -1.16 -3.62 -7.55
C ASN A 130 -1.05 -2.10 -7.38
N ALA A 131 -1.32 -1.36 -8.46
CA ALA A 131 -1.63 0.05 -8.42
C ALA A 131 -3.15 0.26 -8.52
N LEU A 132 -3.66 1.36 -7.98
CA LEU A 132 -5.02 1.82 -8.23
C LEU A 132 -5.04 2.52 -9.60
N THR A 133 -5.80 2.03 -10.57
CA THR A 133 -5.82 2.57 -11.95
C THR A 133 -7.18 3.08 -12.40
N ASP A 134 -8.25 2.62 -11.78
CA ASP A 134 -9.63 3.08 -11.94
C ASP A 134 -10.03 4.09 -10.87
N ASP A 135 -10.97 4.98 -11.19
CA ASP A 135 -11.53 5.93 -10.23
C ASP A 135 -12.57 5.25 -9.32
N HIS A 136 -12.44 5.47 -8.01
CA HIS A 136 -13.30 4.89 -7.00
C HIS A 136 -13.34 5.77 -5.74
N PRO A 137 -14.53 6.15 -5.22
CA PRO A 137 -14.66 7.13 -4.13
C PRO A 137 -14.37 6.57 -2.72
N GLN A 138 -13.90 5.33 -2.63
CA GLN A 138 -13.62 4.65 -1.35
C GLN A 138 -12.15 4.28 -1.25
N TYR A 139 -11.65 4.30 -0.02
CA TYR A 139 -10.31 3.83 0.33
C TYR A 139 -10.10 2.39 -0.12
N ARG A 140 -8.97 2.16 -0.79
CA ARG A 140 -8.54 0.83 -1.22
C ARG A 140 -7.14 0.53 -0.70
N PRO A 141 -6.88 -0.73 -0.28
CA PRO A 141 -5.60 -1.10 0.27
C PRO A 141 -4.54 -1.19 -0.83
N LEU A 142 -3.33 -0.78 -0.50
CA LEU A 142 -2.11 -0.99 -1.27
C LEU A 142 -1.08 -1.68 -0.40
N THR A 143 -0.29 -2.58 -0.99
CA THR A 143 0.83 -3.21 -0.28
C THR A 143 1.95 -3.63 -1.22
N THR A 144 3.20 -3.49 -0.77
CA THR A 144 4.38 -4.07 -1.42
C THR A 144 4.50 -5.58 -1.20
N GLY A 145 3.70 -6.15 -0.29
CA GLY A 145 4.03 -7.44 0.30
C GLY A 145 5.31 -7.36 1.14
N GLN A 146 5.82 -8.51 1.57
CA GLN A 146 7.13 -8.56 2.23
C GLN A 146 8.23 -8.44 1.18
N VAL A 147 9.17 -7.54 1.43
CA VAL A 147 10.36 -7.28 0.60
C VAL A 147 11.60 -7.29 1.48
N THR A 148 12.72 -7.71 0.92
CA THR A 148 14.03 -7.69 1.59
C THR A 148 14.87 -6.59 0.95
N PRO A 149 15.61 -5.77 1.74
CA PRO A 149 16.49 -4.76 1.18
C PRO A 149 17.57 -5.40 0.29
N PRO A 150 18.02 -4.72 -0.76
CA PRO A 150 19.21 -5.13 -1.49
C PRO A 150 20.46 -5.02 -0.58
N PRO A 151 21.56 -5.69 -0.93
CA PRO A 151 22.83 -5.50 -0.24
C PRO A 151 23.20 -4.00 -0.20
N ASN A 152 23.72 -3.56 0.95
CA ASN A 152 24.13 -2.17 1.23
C ASN A 152 23.00 -1.14 1.36
N ALA A 153 21.72 -1.55 1.45
CA ALA A 153 20.66 -0.62 1.82
C ALA A 153 20.75 -0.21 3.31
N HIS A 154 20.54 1.08 3.57
CA HIS A 154 20.62 1.71 4.89
C HIS A 154 19.39 2.54 5.21
#